data_AF-A0AAQ4ELL3-F1
#
_entry.id   AF-A0AAQ4ELL3-F1
#
_cell.length_a   1.000
_cell.length_b   1.000
_cell.length_c   1.000
_cell.angle_alpha   90.00
_cell.angle_beta   90.00
_cell.angle_gamma   90.00
#
_symmetry.space_group_name_H-M   'P 1'
#
loop_
_entity.id
_entity.type
_entity.pdbx_description
1 polymer ?
#
loop_
_entity_poly.entity_id
_entity_poly.type
_entity_poly.pdbx_seq_one_letter_code
_entity_poly.pdbx_strand_id
1 'polypeptide(L)'
;MRTCKQRHSSSACRVILLSGGFGFSISVPPEEDVAIHNGSGEQCIPDDQETATHSADRLATPEPLASDLEHASTHQALLNRISQLERRHEESQRKLGAAKRRYLKSEEEKERLKSKFKHIFSDDQMKSMERLSAQGMRWEASTLVKSLKLRPSCGSQGYSLLRNHGFPLPSERTLQRHLENFKFQPGLLQDMIEPLRMKVY
;
A
#
# COMPACT_ATOMS: atom_id res chain seq x y z
N MET A 1 -10.82 -66.53 -4.05
CA MET A 1 -11.44 -65.28 -3.56
C MET A 1 -10.36 -64.23 -3.31
N ARG A 2 -10.10 -63.36 -4.28
CA ARG A 2 -9.25 -62.17 -4.11
C ARG A 2 -9.87 -61.06 -4.94
N THR A 3 -10.29 -60.01 -4.24
CA THR A 3 -11.09 -58.90 -4.77
C THR A 3 -10.19 -57.87 -5.45
N CYS A 4 -10.69 -57.41 -6.60
CA CYS A 4 -10.18 -56.28 -7.36
C CYS A 4 -10.31 -54.98 -6.53
N LYS A 5 -9.27 -54.14 -6.50
CA LYS A 5 -9.33 -52.81 -5.88
C LYS A 5 -9.00 -51.75 -6.94
N GLN A 6 -10.06 -51.12 -7.43
CA GLN A 6 -10.05 -50.00 -8.37
C GLN A 6 -9.25 -48.81 -7.83
N ARG A 7 -8.44 -48.21 -8.70
CA ARG A 7 -7.93 -46.84 -8.57
C ARG A 7 -9.08 -45.88 -8.85
N HIS A 8 -9.34 -44.97 -7.93
CA HIS A 8 -10.02 -43.72 -8.24
C HIS A 8 -9.11 -42.55 -7.86
N SER A 9 -8.57 -41.94 -8.92
CA SER A 9 -8.16 -40.55 -8.96
C SER A 9 -9.38 -39.68 -8.71
N SER A 10 -9.33 -38.78 -7.72
CA SER A 10 -10.21 -37.63 -7.70
C SER A 10 -9.50 -36.43 -7.07
N SER A 11 -9.16 -35.49 -7.95
CA SER A 11 -8.67 -34.17 -7.65
C SER A 11 -9.78 -33.37 -6.98
N ALA A 12 -9.61 -33.06 -5.69
CA ALA A 12 -10.48 -32.12 -5.00
C ALA A 12 -9.84 -30.72 -5.06
N CYS A 13 -10.12 -30.00 -6.14
CA CYS A 13 -9.97 -28.55 -6.20
C CYS A 13 -10.88 -27.91 -5.15
N ARG A 14 -10.27 -27.44 -4.05
CA ARG A 14 -10.96 -26.63 -3.05
C ARG A 14 -11.10 -25.21 -3.60
N VAL A 15 -12.24 -24.93 -4.23
CA VAL A 15 -12.68 -23.56 -4.54
C VAL A 15 -12.97 -22.87 -3.21
N ILE A 16 -12.06 -22.01 -2.76
CA ILE A 16 -12.35 -21.03 -1.71
C ILE A 16 -12.64 -19.71 -2.43
N LEU A 17 -13.86 -19.24 -2.24
CA LEU A 17 -14.37 -17.97 -2.73
C LEU A 17 -13.46 -16.82 -2.26
N LEU A 18 -12.82 -16.14 -3.20
CA LEU A 18 -12.11 -14.88 -2.98
C LEU A 18 -13.12 -13.74 -2.97
N SER A 19 -13.50 -13.26 -1.80
CA SER A 19 -14.10 -11.94 -1.64
C SER A 19 -13.01 -10.87 -1.54
N GLY A 20 -12.75 -10.22 -2.67
CA GLY A 20 -12.53 -8.77 -2.78
C GLY A 20 -11.35 -8.14 -2.04
N GLY A 21 -10.20 -8.04 -2.72
CA GLY A 21 -9.13 -7.12 -2.36
C GLY A 21 -8.48 -6.56 -3.64
N PHE A 22 -9.11 -5.54 -4.23
CA PHE A 22 -8.53 -4.78 -5.34
C PHE A 22 -7.30 -4.02 -4.81
N GLY A 23 -6.10 -4.56 -5.06
CA GLY A 23 -4.85 -3.83 -4.88
C GLY A 23 -4.69 -2.84 -6.02
N PHE A 24 -5.14 -1.60 -5.83
CA PHE A 24 -4.82 -0.51 -6.75
C PHE A 24 -3.43 0.01 -6.40
N SER A 25 -2.43 -0.38 -7.19
CA SER A 25 -1.12 0.27 -7.18
C SER A 25 -1.26 1.58 -7.96
N ILE A 26 -1.49 2.69 -7.26
CA ILE A 26 -1.39 4.03 -7.86
C ILE A 26 0.07 4.43 -7.77
N SER A 27 0.78 4.36 -8.89
CA SER A 27 2.03 5.06 -9.10
C SER A 27 1.70 6.55 -9.21
N VAL A 28 2.15 7.34 -8.24
CA VAL A 28 1.97 8.81 -8.24
C VAL A 28 3.18 9.42 -8.96
N PRO A 29 3.01 10.15 -10.07
CA PRO A 29 4.09 10.91 -10.70
C PRO A 29 4.48 12.13 -9.86
N PRO A 30 5.73 12.64 -10.00
CA PRO A 30 6.22 13.78 -9.21
C PRO A 30 5.56 15.09 -9.65
N GLU A 31 5.41 16.01 -8.70
CA GLU A 31 4.77 17.32 -8.86
C GLU A 31 5.54 18.22 -9.84
N GLU A 32 4.81 18.85 -10.77
CA GLU A 32 5.29 19.99 -11.54
C GLU A 32 4.74 21.29 -10.91
N ASP A 33 5.66 22.17 -10.52
CA ASP A 33 5.41 23.52 -10.02
C ASP A 33 4.79 24.39 -11.13
N VAL A 34 3.54 24.85 -10.93
CA VAL A 34 2.93 25.87 -11.80
C VAL A 34 3.12 27.24 -11.17
N ALA A 35 4.13 27.97 -11.66
CA ALA A 35 4.33 29.39 -11.43
C ALA A 35 3.26 30.20 -12.19
N ILE A 36 2.48 31.01 -11.47
CA ILE A 36 1.54 31.96 -12.07
C ILE A 36 2.29 33.25 -12.38
N HIS A 37 2.47 33.56 -13.67
CA HIS A 37 2.94 34.85 -14.16
C HIS A 37 1.79 35.86 -14.19
N ASN A 38 1.93 36.95 -13.44
CA ASN A 38 1.14 38.16 -13.61
C ASN A 38 1.67 38.96 -14.80
N GLY A 39 0.80 39.24 -15.78
CA GLY A 39 1.12 40.05 -16.96
C GLY A 39 0.20 41.27 -17.06
N SER A 40 0.76 42.42 -16.72
CA SER A 40 0.25 43.77 -16.95
C SER A 40 0.27 44.13 -18.43
N GLY A 41 -0.71 44.90 -18.91
CA GLY A 41 -0.72 45.49 -20.26
C GLY A 41 -1.71 46.65 -20.35
N GLU A 42 -1.18 47.87 -20.22
CA GLU A 42 -1.83 49.16 -20.40
C GLU A 42 -1.87 49.61 -21.88
N GLN A 43 -2.74 50.61 -22.14
CA GLN A 43 -2.74 51.64 -23.20
C GLN A 43 -3.35 51.31 -24.58
N CYS A 44 -3.97 52.23 -25.33
CA CYS A 44 -4.71 53.50 -25.09
C CYS A 44 -5.18 54.02 -26.48
N ILE A 45 -6.39 54.62 -26.55
CA ILE A 45 -6.79 55.84 -27.32
C ILE A 45 -6.93 55.70 -28.88
N PRO A 46 -7.87 56.41 -29.59
CA PRO A 46 -8.33 57.78 -29.33
C PRO A 46 -9.82 58.14 -29.34
N ASP A 47 -10.04 59.29 -28.68
CA ASP A 47 -11.11 60.27 -28.79
C ASP A 47 -11.45 60.69 -30.22
N ASP A 48 -12.74 60.91 -30.48
CA ASP A 48 -13.22 62.01 -31.32
C ASP A 48 -14.55 62.54 -30.72
N GLN A 49 -14.58 63.85 -30.47
CA GLN A 49 -15.75 64.62 -30.04
C GLN A 49 -16.57 65.05 -31.27
N GLU A 50 -17.90 65.10 -31.17
CA GLU A 50 -18.66 66.35 -31.39
C GLU A 50 -20.15 66.26 -30.99
N THR A 51 -20.49 67.09 -30.00
CA THR A 51 -21.64 68.01 -29.91
C THR A 51 -23.11 67.57 -30.10
N ALA A 52 -23.81 67.68 -28.95
CA ALA A 52 -24.92 68.60 -28.67
C ALA A 52 -26.37 68.27 -29.09
N THR A 53 -27.22 68.35 -28.05
CA THR A 53 -28.62 68.85 -28.01
C THR A 53 -29.70 68.03 -28.73
N HIS A 54 -30.59 67.36 -27.97
CA HIS A 54 -31.94 67.87 -27.68
C HIS A 54 -32.79 66.85 -26.91
N SER A 55 -33.53 67.39 -25.94
CA SER A 55 -34.89 67.00 -25.54
C SER A 55 -35.15 65.63 -24.91
N ALA A 56 -35.62 65.71 -23.67
CA ALA A 56 -36.41 64.70 -23.00
C ALA A 56 -37.61 64.27 -23.85
N ASP A 57 -37.73 62.97 -24.12
CA ASP A 57 -39.03 62.36 -24.38
C ASP A 57 -39.04 60.91 -23.89
N ARG A 58 -40.06 60.62 -23.07
CA ARG A 58 -40.73 59.33 -22.84
C ARG A 58 -39.90 58.08 -22.52
N LEU A 59 -39.94 57.78 -21.21
CA LEU A 59 -40.32 56.49 -20.63
C LEU A 59 -40.86 55.45 -21.63
N ALA A 60 -40.01 54.52 -22.04
CA ALA A 60 -40.40 53.22 -22.56
C ALA A 60 -39.48 52.19 -21.91
N THR A 61 -39.94 51.63 -20.78
CA THR A 61 -39.36 50.42 -20.21
C THR A 61 -39.45 49.33 -21.28
N PRO A 62 -38.33 48.71 -21.71
CA PRO A 62 -38.43 47.56 -22.60
C PRO A 62 -39.15 46.45 -21.82
N GLU A 63 -40.31 46.05 -22.34
CA GLU A 63 -41.07 44.90 -21.87
C GLU A 63 -40.17 43.65 -22.03
N PRO A 64 -39.97 42.82 -20.99
CA PRO A 64 -39.04 41.70 -21.08
C PRO A 64 -39.60 40.66 -22.07
N LEU A 65 -38.92 40.50 -23.21
CA LEU A 65 -39.25 39.46 -24.18
C LEU A 65 -38.98 38.09 -23.55
N ALA A 66 -39.93 37.16 -23.69
CA ALA A 66 -39.96 35.86 -23.01
C ALA A 66 -38.69 35.00 -23.12
N SER A 67 -37.81 35.28 -24.09
CA SER A 67 -36.48 34.66 -24.22
C SER A 67 -35.56 34.98 -23.03
N ASP A 68 -35.62 36.17 -22.47
CA ASP A 68 -34.69 36.60 -21.42
C ASP A 68 -35.00 35.92 -20.07
N LEU A 69 -36.25 35.52 -19.85
CA LEU A 69 -36.69 34.79 -18.67
C LEU A 69 -36.21 33.33 -18.68
N GLU A 70 -36.15 32.69 -19.86
CA GLU A 70 -35.62 31.34 -20.04
C GLU A 70 -34.08 31.31 -19.87
N HIS A 71 -33.37 32.29 -20.46
CA HIS A 71 -31.92 32.42 -20.28
C HIS A 71 -31.54 32.77 -18.83
N ALA A 72 -32.30 33.61 -18.14
CA ALA A 72 -32.09 33.88 -16.72
C ALA A 72 -32.29 32.62 -15.84
N SER A 73 -33.29 31.79 -16.16
CA SER A 73 -33.54 30.51 -15.48
C SER A 73 -32.39 29.51 -15.68
N THR A 74 -31.86 29.40 -16.90
CA THR A 74 -30.70 28.53 -17.20
C THR A 74 -29.40 29.04 -16.56
N HIS A 75 -29.17 30.36 -16.57
CA HIS A 75 -28.03 30.99 -15.87
C HIS A 75 -28.08 30.73 -14.36
N GLN A 76 -29.25 30.87 -13.73
CA GLN A 76 -29.42 30.56 -12.31
C GLN A 76 -29.15 29.08 -12.00
N ALA A 77 -29.57 28.16 -12.88
CA ALA A 77 -29.29 26.73 -12.74
C ALA A 77 -27.79 26.42 -12.81
N LEU A 78 -27.04 27.09 -13.70
CA LEU A 78 -25.58 26.95 -13.80
C LEU A 78 -24.87 27.47 -12.55
N LEU A 79 -25.26 28.64 -12.02
CA LEU A 79 -24.70 29.17 -10.79
C LEU A 79 -24.91 28.22 -9.61
N ASN A 80 -26.12 27.69 -9.44
CA ASN A 80 -26.42 26.69 -8.42
C ASN A 80 -25.54 25.43 -8.57
N ARG A 81 -25.28 25.01 -9.82
CA ARG A 81 -24.43 23.85 -10.11
C ARG A 81 -22.97 24.11 -9.77
N ILE A 82 -22.46 25.30 -10.08
CA ILE A 82 -21.10 25.73 -9.71
C ILE A 82 -20.94 25.71 -8.20
N SER A 83 -21.84 26.36 -7.45
CA SER A 83 -21.79 26.35 -5.98
C SER A 83 -21.87 24.93 -5.40
N GLN A 84 -22.67 24.03 -5.99
CA GLN A 84 -22.72 22.64 -5.57
C GLN A 84 -21.41 21.90 -5.85
N LEU A 85 -20.78 22.15 -7.00
CA LEU A 85 -19.49 21.57 -7.36
C LEU A 85 -18.38 22.04 -6.42
N GLU A 86 -18.33 23.34 -6.13
CA GLU A 86 -17.38 23.94 -5.19
C GLU A 86 -17.49 23.31 -3.80
N ARG A 87 -18.72 23.20 -3.27
CA ARG A 87 -18.95 22.52 -1.98
C ARG A 87 -18.45 21.07 -1.99
N ARG A 88 -18.77 20.31 -3.04
CA ARG A 88 -18.31 18.92 -3.15
C ARG A 88 -16.79 18.83 -3.26
N HIS A 89 -16.16 19.76 -3.96
CA HIS A 89 -14.72 19.84 -4.08
C HIS A 89 -14.07 20.12 -2.73
N GLU A 90 -14.55 21.12 -1.98
CA GLU A 90 -14.09 21.42 -0.63
C GLU A 90 -14.26 20.23 0.32
N GLU A 91 -15.42 19.57 0.28
CA GLU A 91 -15.67 18.37 1.09
C GLU A 91 -14.70 17.24 0.75
N SER A 92 -14.44 17.02 -0.55
CA SER A 92 -13.48 16.02 -1.00
C SER A 92 -12.06 16.35 -0.52
N GLN A 93 -11.64 17.61 -0.64
CA GLN A 93 -10.34 18.08 -0.15
C GLN A 93 -10.22 17.91 1.37
N ARG A 94 -11.26 18.25 2.13
CA ARG A 94 -11.30 18.03 3.59
C ARG A 94 -11.16 16.55 3.94
N LYS A 95 -11.89 15.67 3.23
CA LYS A 95 -11.80 14.21 3.42
C LYS A 95 -10.41 13.68 3.10
N LEU A 96 -9.80 14.12 1.99
CA LEU A 96 -8.45 13.73 1.60
C LEU A 96 -7.41 14.20 2.63
N GLY A 97 -7.51 15.45 3.10
CA GLY A 97 -6.64 15.96 4.16
C GLY A 97 -6.78 15.18 5.47
N ALA A 98 -8.00 14.82 5.86
CA ALA A 98 -8.23 13.98 7.04
C ALA A 98 -7.66 12.56 6.87
N ALA A 99 -7.85 11.94 5.70
CA ALA A 99 -7.30 10.62 5.39
C ALA A 99 -5.78 10.62 5.37
N LYS A 100 -5.14 11.62 4.74
CA LYS A 100 -3.68 11.79 4.70
C LYS A 100 -3.09 11.90 6.11
N ARG A 101 -3.71 12.70 7.00
CA ARG A 101 -3.29 12.81 8.41
C ARG A 101 -3.36 11.47 9.14
N ARG A 102 -4.44 10.71 8.96
CA ARG A 102 -4.60 9.38 9.57
C ARG A 102 -3.55 8.39 9.05
N TYR A 103 -3.27 8.41 7.75
CA TYR A 103 -2.26 7.57 7.13
C TYR A 103 -0.86 7.85 7.70
N LEU A 104 -0.44 9.13 7.72
CA LEU A 104 0.88 9.52 8.25
C LEU A 104 1.04 9.12 9.72
N LYS A 105 0.02 9.32 10.53
CA LYS A 105 0.02 8.89 11.93
C LYS A 105 0.18 7.37 12.07
N SER A 106 -0.56 6.60 11.27
CA SER A 106 -0.46 5.14 11.28
C SER A 106 0.91 4.64 10.81
N GLU A 107 1.51 5.29 9.82
CA GLU A 107 2.86 4.95 9.35
C GLU A 107 3.93 5.26 10.39
N GLU A 108 3.84 6.40 11.08
CA GLU A 108 4.73 6.76 12.18
C GLU A 108 4.62 5.74 13.33
N GLU A 109 3.40 5.37 13.72
CA GLU A 109 3.17 4.35 14.75
C GLU A 109 3.75 2.99 14.36
N LYS A 110 3.61 2.60 13.08
CA LYS A 110 4.20 1.37 12.53
C LYS A 110 5.72 1.40 12.61
N GLU A 111 6.37 2.47 12.15
CA GLU A 111 7.83 2.58 12.17
C GLU A 111 8.40 2.70 13.60
N ARG A 112 7.67 3.38 14.50
CA ARG A 112 7.97 3.40 15.93
C ARG A 112 7.94 1.99 16.52
N LEU A 113 6.91 1.20 16.20
CA LEU A 113 6.79 -0.18 16.70
C LEU A 113 7.89 -1.07 16.12
N LYS A 114 8.13 -1.01 14.80
CA LYS A 114 9.24 -1.74 14.15
C LYS A 114 10.57 -1.44 14.81
N SER A 115 10.85 -0.18 15.09
CA SER A 115 12.10 0.24 15.73
C SER A 115 12.31 -0.39 17.11
N LYS A 116 11.23 -0.63 17.87
CA LYS A 116 11.31 -1.37 19.14
C LYS A 116 11.72 -2.83 18.96
N PHE A 117 11.45 -3.44 17.80
CA PHE A 117 11.76 -4.85 17.54
C PHE A 117 13.10 -5.10 16.81
N LYS A 118 13.74 -4.05 16.25
CA LYS A 118 14.99 -4.15 15.48
C LYS A 118 16.17 -4.77 16.24
N HIS A 119 16.18 -4.69 17.57
CA HIS A 119 17.25 -5.29 18.38
C HIS A 119 17.03 -6.78 18.65
N ILE A 120 15.80 -7.28 18.50
CA ILE A 120 15.42 -8.68 18.74
C ILE A 120 15.45 -9.46 17.42
N PHE A 121 14.84 -8.88 16.38
CA PHE A 121 14.62 -9.53 15.09
C PHE A 121 15.42 -8.86 13.98
N SER A 122 15.94 -9.69 13.08
CA SER A 122 16.59 -9.24 11.84
C SER A 122 15.57 -8.75 10.80
N ASP A 123 16.01 -7.99 9.80
CA ASP A 123 15.11 -7.36 8.81
C ASP A 123 14.28 -8.37 8.01
N ASP A 124 14.83 -9.55 7.71
CA ASP A 124 14.11 -10.64 7.05
C ASP A 124 13.00 -11.23 7.95
N GLN A 125 13.25 -11.35 9.26
CA GLN A 125 12.26 -11.74 10.25
C GLN A 125 11.15 -10.69 10.36
N MET A 126 11.50 -9.39 10.37
CA MET A 126 10.52 -8.30 10.34
C MET A 126 9.66 -8.36 9.08
N LYS A 127 10.26 -8.53 7.90
CA LYS A 127 9.54 -8.75 6.63
C LYS A 127 8.65 -9.98 6.66
N SER A 128 9.05 -11.04 7.36
CA SER A 128 8.24 -12.25 7.50
C SER A 128 6.97 -11.98 8.28
N MET A 129 7.01 -11.12 9.29
CA MET A 129 5.84 -10.74 10.10
C MET A 129 4.88 -9.81 9.35
N GLU A 130 5.38 -9.03 8.39
CA GLU A 130 4.54 -8.19 7.52
C GLU A 130 3.71 -9.00 6.52
N ARG A 131 4.11 -10.24 6.22
CA ARG A 131 3.43 -11.11 5.26
C ARG A 131 2.44 -12.04 5.96
N LEU A 132 1.36 -12.37 5.26
CA LEU A 132 0.41 -13.41 5.68
C LEU A 132 1.05 -14.81 5.67
N SER A 133 2.10 -15.02 4.88
CA SER A 133 2.84 -16.30 4.80
C SER A 133 4.33 -16.06 4.56
N ALA A 134 5.15 -16.84 5.26
CA ALA A 134 6.60 -16.91 5.07
C ALA A 134 7.01 -17.85 3.93
N GLN A 135 6.05 -18.49 3.25
CA GLN A 135 6.34 -19.40 2.14
C GLN A 135 7.03 -18.65 1.00
N GLY A 136 8.13 -19.22 0.49
CA GLY A 136 8.91 -18.62 -0.59
C GLY A 136 9.77 -17.41 -0.16
N MET A 137 9.79 -17.05 1.12
CA MET A 137 10.72 -16.04 1.62
C MET A 137 12.15 -16.59 1.65
N ARG A 138 13.09 -15.78 1.15
CA ARG A 138 14.53 -16.00 1.34
C ARG A 138 14.93 -15.45 2.72
N TRP A 139 15.49 -16.31 3.54
CA TRP A 139 16.06 -15.95 4.85
C TRP A 139 17.50 -15.50 4.69
N GLU A 140 17.92 -14.56 5.51
CA GLU A 140 19.32 -14.15 5.61
C GLU A 140 20.16 -15.22 6.31
N ALA A 141 21.44 -15.27 5.97
CA ALA A 141 22.38 -16.23 6.57
C ALA A 141 22.48 -16.04 8.09
N SER A 142 22.41 -14.80 8.57
CA SER A 142 22.40 -14.45 10.00
C SER A 142 21.24 -15.12 10.74
N THR A 143 20.03 -15.04 10.19
CA THR A 143 18.81 -15.65 10.74
C THR A 143 18.86 -17.18 10.67
N LEU A 144 19.40 -17.73 9.59
CA LEU A 144 19.62 -19.18 9.46
C LEU A 144 20.60 -19.70 10.51
N VAL A 145 21.73 -19.02 10.73
CA VAL A 145 22.72 -19.39 11.75
C VAL A 145 22.12 -19.31 13.16
N LYS A 146 21.38 -18.25 13.49
CA LYS A 146 20.68 -18.14 14.78
C LYS A 146 19.67 -19.28 14.97
N SER A 147 18.91 -19.60 13.93
CA SER A 147 17.93 -20.68 13.95
C SER A 147 18.55 -22.07 14.07
N LEU A 148 19.69 -22.29 13.40
CA LEU A 148 20.48 -23.53 13.51
C LEU A 148 21.08 -23.72 14.90
N LYS A 149 21.38 -22.64 15.63
CA LYS A 149 21.76 -22.70 17.05
C LYS A 149 20.56 -22.98 17.95
N LEU A 150 19.42 -22.33 17.68
CA LEU A 150 18.21 -22.45 18.48
C LEU A 150 17.59 -23.86 18.40
N ARG A 151 17.51 -24.43 17.19
CA ARG A 151 16.86 -25.72 16.90
C ARG A 151 17.38 -26.91 17.74
N PRO A 152 18.70 -27.12 17.94
CA PRO A 152 19.19 -28.15 18.84
C PRO A 152 18.99 -27.80 20.32
N SER A 153 19.07 -26.52 20.71
CA SER A 153 18.89 -26.10 22.10
C SER A 153 17.48 -26.35 22.65
N CYS A 154 16.44 -26.19 21.83
CA CYS A 154 15.04 -26.41 22.24
C CYS A 154 14.40 -27.70 21.70
N GLY A 155 15.12 -28.46 20.87
CA GLY A 155 14.59 -29.66 20.21
C GLY A 155 13.59 -29.36 19.07
N SER A 156 13.09 -30.42 18.42
CA SER A 156 12.15 -30.29 17.28
C SER A 156 10.82 -29.71 17.69
N GLN A 157 10.27 -30.24 18.77
CA GLN A 157 8.97 -29.85 19.30
C GLN A 157 9.00 -28.42 19.83
N GLY A 158 10.04 -28.03 20.58
CA GLY A 158 10.18 -26.65 21.07
C GLY A 158 10.34 -25.64 19.93
N TYR A 159 11.11 -25.98 18.90
CA TYR A 159 11.24 -25.12 17.73
C TYR A 159 9.92 -24.96 16.95
N SER A 160 9.18 -26.06 16.77
CA SER A 160 7.85 -26.04 16.15
C SER A 160 6.84 -25.23 16.97
N LEU A 161 6.87 -25.39 18.30
CA LEU A 161 6.02 -24.63 19.23
C LEU A 161 6.25 -23.12 19.10
N LEU A 162 7.51 -22.66 19.10
CA LEU A 162 7.83 -21.25 18.90
C LEU A 162 7.28 -20.72 17.58
N ARG A 163 7.43 -21.49 16.49
CA ARG A 163 6.87 -21.12 15.18
C ARG A 163 5.34 -21.04 15.22
N ASN A 164 4.68 -21.97 15.89
CA ASN A 164 3.23 -21.99 16.03
C ASN A 164 2.71 -20.81 16.87
N HIS A 165 3.51 -20.31 17.82
CA HIS A 165 3.22 -19.07 18.56
C HIS A 165 3.52 -17.79 17.76
N GLY A 166 3.87 -17.90 16.48
CA GLY A 166 4.08 -16.75 15.61
C GLY A 166 5.49 -16.18 15.63
N PHE A 167 6.48 -16.88 16.20
CA PHE A 167 7.87 -16.43 16.09
C PHE A 167 8.34 -16.49 14.62
N PRO A 168 8.97 -15.43 14.09
CA PRO A 168 9.43 -15.36 12.71
C PRO A 168 10.69 -16.20 12.50
N LEU A 169 10.50 -17.52 12.45
CA LEU A 169 11.58 -18.48 12.27
C LEU A 169 11.39 -19.29 10.97
N PRO A 170 12.50 -19.61 10.28
CA PRO A 170 12.49 -20.46 9.10
C PRO A 170 11.90 -21.85 9.39
N SER A 171 11.38 -22.51 8.36
CA SER A 171 10.91 -23.89 8.52
C SER A 171 12.08 -24.85 8.73
N GLU A 172 11.81 -25.99 9.36
CA GLU A 172 12.83 -27.04 9.50
C GLU A 172 13.37 -27.51 8.14
N ARG A 173 12.49 -27.60 7.12
CA ARG A 173 12.90 -27.89 5.75
C ARG A 173 13.86 -26.83 5.19
N THR A 174 13.64 -25.56 5.52
CA THR A 174 14.54 -24.46 5.13
C THR A 174 15.92 -24.63 5.75
N LEU A 175 15.99 -24.96 7.04
CA LEU A 175 17.25 -25.24 7.74
C LEU A 175 17.98 -26.44 7.12
N GLN A 176 17.27 -27.53 6.85
CA GLN A 176 17.81 -28.71 6.20
C GLN A 176 18.38 -28.39 4.81
N ARG A 177 17.65 -27.69 3.95
CA ARG A 177 18.16 -27.25 2.63
C ARG A 177 19.41 -26.39 2.74
N HIS A 178 19.46 -25.53 3.75
CA HIS A 178 20.63 -24.70 3.98
C HIS A 178 21.84 -25.58 4.33
N LEU A 179 21.66 -26.58 5.20
CA LEU A 179 22.70 -27.54 5.57
C LEU A 179 23.11 -28.48 4.43
N GLU A 180 22.18 -28.91 3.58
CA GLU A 180 22.45 -29.75 2.39
C GLU A 180 23.48 -29.10 1.45
N ASN A 181 23.54 -27.76 1.42
CA ASN A 181 24.52 -27.04 0.62
C ASN A 181 25.95 -27.07 1.22
N PHE A 182 26.11 -27.45 2.49
CA PHE A 182 27.42 -27.63 3.11
C PHE A 182 27.92 -29.04 2.82
N LYS A 183 28.87 -29.15 1.89
CA LYS A 183 29.59 -30.39 1.64
C LYS A 183 30.75 -30.50 2.60
N PHE A 184 30.73 -31.50 3.47
CA PHE A 184 31.90 -31.86 4.26
C PHE A 184 32.88 -32.63 3.38
N GLN A 185 34.17 -32.31 3.47
CA GLN A 185 35.18 -33.14 2.84
C GLN A 185 35.25 -34.51 3.53
N PRO A 186 35.47 -35.61 2.78
CA PRO A 186 35.67 -36.91 3.38
C PRO A 186 36.85 -36.86 4.37
N GLY A 187 36.67 -37.45 5.56
CA GLY A 187 37.63 -37.40 6.67
C GLY A 187 37.33 -36.33 7.72
N LEU A 188 36.98 -35.11 7.31
CA LEU A 188 36.78 -33.97 8.25
C LEU A 188 35.59 -34.17 9.19
N LEU A 189 34.54 -34.86 8.72
CA LEU A 189 33.40 -35.21 9.56
C LEU A 189 33.79 -36.23 10.66
N GLN A 190 34.73 -37.14 10.38
CA GLN A 190 35.21 -38.11 11.35
C GLN A 190 35.92 -37.38 12.51
N ASP A 191 36.78 -36.43 12.17
CA ASP A 191 37.52 -35.59 13.13
C ASP A 191 36.59 -34.75 14.03
N MET A 192 35.39 -34.39 13.56
CA MET A 192 34.39 -33.69 14.36
C MET A 192 33.46 -34.63 15.16
N ILE A 193 33.21 -35.85 14.68
CA ILE A 193 32.37 -36.83 15.38
C ILE A 193 33.11 -37.52 16.53
N GLU A 194 34.41 -37.82 16.37
CA GLU A 194 35.24 -38.47 17.40
C GLU A 194 35.17 -37.74 18.76
N PRO A 195 35.36 -36.41 18.83
CA PRO A 195 35.28 -35.66 20.09
C PRO A 195 33.84 -35.54 20.62
N LEU A 196 32.84 -35.58 19.74
CA LEU A 196 31.43 -35.53 20.13
C LEU A 196 30.94 -36.86 20.74
N ARG A 197 31.55 -37.99 20.37
CA ARG A 197 31.27 -39.31 20.99
C ARG A 197 31.76 -39.42 22.43
N MET A 198 32.79 -38.64 22.80
CA MET A 198 33.37 -38.64 24.15
C MET A 198 32.46 -37.98 25.21
N LYS A 199 31.34 -37.36 24.80
CA LYS A 199 30.38 -36.75 25.73
C LYS A 199 29.13 -37.61 25.87
N VAL A 200 29.31 -38.73 26.56
CA VAL A 200 28.22 -39.46 27.21
C VAL A 200 28.15 -38.92 28.64
N TYR A 201 27.05 -38.26 28.99
CA TYR A 201 26.65 -38.10 30.40
C TYR A 201 25.93 -39.38 30.85
#